data_AF-A0A136LJ29-F1
#
_entry.id   AF-A0A136LJ29-F1
#
_cell.length_a   1.000
_cell.length_b   1.000
_cell.length_c   1.000
_cell.angle_alpha   90.00
_cell.angle_beta   90.00
_cell.angle_gamma   90.00
#
_symmetry.space_group_name_H-M   'P 1'
#
loop_
_entity.id
_entity.type
_entity.pdbx_description
1 polymer ?
#
loop_
_entity_poly.entity_id
_entity_poly.type
_entity_poly.pdbx_seq_one_letter_code
_entity_poly.pdbx_strand_id
1 'polypeptide(L)'
;MDENRHPDEPEWLDEFRDLANRELQDGSSCEQVHPIVESWYHRMLQQPPPPSRDSVLQAMACLATEVLHSAPEDMVDEILANVDEDTLASWIEYVLMVGRAFESALRKGELDDL
;
A
#
# COMPACT_ATOMS: atom_id res chain seq x y z
N MET A 1 18.69 -13.24 -15.76
CA MET A 1 19.05 -12.73 -14.42
C MET A 1 19.17 -11.24 -14.61
N ASP A 2 18.19 -10.50 -14.10
CA ASP A 2 18.06 -9.06 -14.29
C ASP A 2 19.11 -8.34 -13.44
N GLU A 3 19.93 -7.49 -14.05
CA GLU A 3 21.16 -6.94 -13.47
C GLU A 3 20.92 -5.76 -12.49
N ASN A 4 19.66 -5.43 -12.18
CA ASN A 4 19.27 -4.21 -11.44
C ASN A 4 18.55 -4.44 -10.11
N ARG A 5 18.62 -5.65 -9.52
CA ARG A 5 17.98 -5.90 -8.21
C ARG A 5 18.76 -5.23 -7.08
N HIS A 6 18.15 -4.28 -6.37
CA HIS A 6 18.74 -3.72 -5.17
C HIS A 6 18.73 -4.82 -4.07
N PRO A 7 19.81 -5.00 -3.29
CA PRO A 7 19.92 -6.11 -2.34
C PRO A 7 18.86 -6.11 -1.22
N ASP A 8 18.17 -4.99 -1.03
CA ASP A 8 17.11 -4.83 -0.02
C ASP A 8 15.69 -5.01 -0.59
N GLU A 9 15.53 -5.36 -1.88
CA GLU A 9 14.21 -5.55 -2.48
C GLU A 9 13.59 -6.92 -2.11
N PRO A 10 12.38 -6.93 -1.51
CA PRO A 10 11.60 -8.14 -1.27
C PRO A 10 11.40 -9.02 -2.51
N GLU A 11 11.50 -10.34 -2.36
CA GLU A 11 11.34 -11.30 -3.47
C GLU A 11 9.98 -11.22 -4.18
N TRP A 12 8.90 -10.87 -3.46
CA TRP A 12 7.57 -10.74 -4.06
C TRP A 12 7.47 -9.62 -5.11
N LEU A 13 8.38 -8.62 -5.08
CA LEU A 13 8.44 -7.57 -6.10
C LEU A 13 8.88 -8.10 -7.46
N ASP A 14 9.65 -9.20 -7.49
CA ASP A 14 10.07 -9.82 -8.74
C ASP A 14 8.87 -10.44 -9.46
N GLU A 15 7.99 -11.12 -8.72
CA GLU A 15 6.76 -11.69 -9.28
C GLU A 15 5.82 -10.61 -9.83
N PHE A 16 5.74 -9.46 -9.14
CA PHE A 16 4.99 -8.30 -9.62
C PHE A 16 5.62 -7.66 -10.87
N ARG A 17 6.95 -7.53 -10.94
CA ARG A 17 7.68 -7.06 -12.13
C ARG A 17 7.42 -7.98 -13.33
N ASP A 18 7.54 -9.29 -13.13
CA ASP A 18 7.31 -10.30 -14.16
C ASP A 18 5.86 -10.36 -14.66
N LEU A 19 4.90 -9.99 -13.80
CA LEU A 19 3.51 -9.81 -14.19
C LEU A 19 3.33 -8.53 -15.01
N ALA A 20 3.86 -7.40 -14.52
CA ALA A 20 3.71 -6.11 -15.17
C ALA A 20 4.40 -6.04 -16.54
N ASN A 21 5.61 -6.59 -16.65
CA ASN A 21 6.39 -6.67 -17.90
C ASN A 21 5.74 -7.56 -18.97
N ARG A 22 4.86 -8.47 -18.56
CA ARG A 22 4.14 -9.37 -19.46
C ARG A 22 2.88 -8.74 -20.00
N GLU A 23 2.18 -7.98 -19.17
CA GLU A 23 0.89 -7.37 -19.49
C GLU A 23 1.03 -5.98 -20.16
N LEU A 24 2.17 -5.29 -19.96
CA LEU A 24 2.43 -3.97 -20.54
C LEU A 24 3.58 -4.06 -21.55
N GLN A 25 3.31 -3.69 -22.81
CA GLN A 25 4.31 -3.73 -23.90
C GLN A 25 5.38 -2.64 -23.72
N ASP A 26 6.65 -3.04 -23.94
CA ASP A 26 7.87 -2.23 -24.03
C ASP A 26 8.13 -1.20 -22.92
N GLY A 27 8.75 -1.69 -21.85
CA GLY A 27 9.28 -0.92 -20.72
C GLY A 27 9.05 -1.69 -19.42
N SER A 28 10.03 -1.72 -18.51
CA SER A 28 9.78 -2.26 -17.17
C SER A 28 8.76 -1.35 -16.50
N SER A 29 7.51 -1.79 -16.41
CA SER A 29 6.43 -1.02 -15.79
C SER A 29 6.83 -0.59 -14.37
N CYS A 30 7.61 -1.39 -13.65
CA CYS A 30 8.12 -0.99 -12.35
C CYS A 30 9.17 0.13 -12.43
N GLU A 31 10.07 0.16 -13.41
CA GLU A 31 11.02 1.28 -13.58
C GLU A 31 10.32 2.59 -13.96
N GLN A 32 9.17 2.51 -14.63
CA GLN A 32 8.39 3.69 -15.05
C GLN A 32 7.38 4.14 -13.99
N VAL A 33 6.65 3.20 -13.38
CA VAL A 33 5.55 3.46 -12.42
C VAL A 33 6.08 3.72 -11.02
N HIS A 34 7.11 2.98 -10.56
CA HIS A 34 7.59 3.09 -9.18
C HIS A 34 8.02 4.52 -8.82
N PRO A 35 8.83 5.25 -9.63
CA PRO A 35 9.22 6.61 -9.29
C PRO A 35 8.04 7.58 -9.20
N ILE A 36 6.99 7.37 -10.00
CA ILE A 36 5.77 8.20 -9.99
C ILE A 36 4.99 7.97 -8.69
N VAL A 37 4.77 6.70 -8.34
CA VAL A 37 4.04 6.31 -7.12
C VAL A 37 4.84 6.67 -5.86
N GLU A 38 6.15 6.46 -5.86
CA GLU A 38 7.05 6.82 -4.76
C GLU A 38 7.03 8.33 -4.51
N SER A 39 7.20 9.14 -5.57
CA SER A 39 7.14 10.60 -5.48
C SER A 39 5.77 11.10 -4.98
N TRP A 40 4.68 10.48 -5.44
CA TRP A 40 3.34 10.75 -4.92
C TRP A 40 3.22 10.41 -3.43
N TYR A 41 3.67 9.22 -3.03
CA TYR A 41 3.58 8.74 -1.65
C TYR A 41 4.34 9.67 -0.69
N HIS A 42 5.59 10.01 -1.01
CA HIS A 42 6.39 10.93 -0.21
C HIS A 42 5.75 12.32 -0.09
N ARG A 43 5.17 12.86 -1.17
CA ARG A 43 4.45 14.15 -1.12
C ARG A 43 3.17 14.07 -0.28
N MET A 44 2.49 12.93 -0.29
CA MET A 44 1.28 12.71 0.51
C MET A 44 1.61 12.65 2.01
N LEU A 45 2.70 12.00 2.41
CA LEU A 45 3.13 11.94 3.81
C LEU A 45 3.57 13.29 4.39
N GLN A 46 3.99 14.23 3.55
CA GLN A 46 4.36 15.58 3.98
C GLN A 46 3.15 16.48 4.29
N GLN A 47 1.94 16.02 3.96
CA GLN A 47 0.71 16.77 4.18
C GLN A 47 0.03 16.29 5.48
N PRO A 48 -0.67 17.19 6.18
CA PRO A 48 -1.51 16.75 7.30
C PRO A 48 -2.58 15.79 6.76
N PRO A 49 -2.95 14.75 7.55
CA PRO A 49 -4.01 13.83 7.14
C PRO A 49 -5.29 14.62 6.84
N PRO A 50 -5.97 14.32 5.72
CA PRO A 50 -7.14 15.07 5.32
C PRO A 50 -8.23 14.94 6.40
N PRO A 51 -8.93 16.04 6.72
CA PRO A 51 -9.99 15.99 7.71
C PRO A 51 -11.04 14.98 7.27
N SER A 52 -11.25 13.98 8.10
CA SER A 52 -12.22 12.91 7.88
C SER A 52 -13.35 13.07 8.88
N ARG A 53 -14.59 12.84 8.44
CA ARG A 53 -15.75 12.87 9.34
C ARG A 53 -15.60 11.74 10.35
N ASP A 54 -16.04 11.94 11.60
CA ASP A 54 -15.95 10.92 12.65
C ASP A 54 -16.56 9.58 12.23
N SER A 55 -17.66 9.60 11.48
CA SER A 55 -18.29 8.39 10.94
C SER A 55 -17.38 7.60 9.98
N VAL A 56 -16.48 8.28 9.25
CA VAL A 56 -15.52 7.65 8.36
C VAL A 56 -14.36 7.05 9.16
N LEU A 57 -13.87 7.77 10.18
CA LEU A 57 -12.86 7.25 11.11
C LEU A 57 -13.37 5.99 11.80
N GLN A 58 -14.61 6.01 12.30
CA GLN A 58 -15.24 4.85 12.91
C GLN A 58 -15.40 3.68 11.93
N ALA A 59 -15.81 3.95 10.69
CA ALA A 59 -15.93 2.90 9.67
C ALA A 59 -14.57 2.26 9.35
N MET A 60 -13.48 3.03 9.31
CA MET A 60 -12.13 2.49 9.11
C MET A 60 -11.68 1.63 10.28
N ALA A 61 -11.93 2.07 11.53
CA ALA A 61 -11.62 1.27 12.71
C ALA A 61 -12.39 -0.05 12.72
N CYS A 62 -13.70 -0.03 12.42
CA CYS A 62 -14.49 -1.26 12.29
C CYS A 62 -13.95 -2.17 11.19
N LEU A 63 -13.58 -1.62 10.04
CA LEU A 63 -13.01 -2.41 8.95
C LEU A 63 -11.66 -3.03 9.34
N ALA A 64 -10.79 -2.31 10.04
CA ALA A 64 -9.52 -2.84 10.52
C ALA A 64 -9.72 -4.06 11.43
N THR A 65 -10.72 -3.98 12.32
CA THR A 65 -11.13 -5.12 13.15
C THR A 65 -11.60 -6.30 12.30
N GLU A 66 -12.48 -6.10 11.31
CA GLU A 66 -12.95 -7.19 10.44
C GLU A 66 -11.81 -7.82 9.62
N VAL A 67 -10.84 -7.03 9.16
CA VAL A 67 -9.65 -7.52 8.46
C VAL A 67 -8.82 -8.42 9.37
N LEU A 68 -8.59 -8.02 10.62
CA LEU A 68 -7.88 -8.85 11.61
C LEU A 68 -8.59 -10.18 11.86
N HIS A 69 -9.91 -10.13 12.05
CA HIS A 69 -10.71 -11.31 12.39
C HIS A 69 -10.93 -12.26 11.21
N SER A 70 -10.75 -11.78 9.98
CA SER A 70 -10.89 -12.59 8.75
C SER A 70 -9.57 -13.04 8.13
N ALA A 71 -8.44 -12.53 8.64
CA ALA A 71 -7.13 -12.93 8.19
C ALA A 71 -6.80 -14.37 8.63
N PRO A 72 -5.99 -15.12 7.85
CA PRO A 72 -5.54 -16.45 8.24
C PRO A 72 -4.85 -16.43 9.61
N GLU A 73 -5.28 -17.31 10.52
CA GLU A 73 -4.78 -17.35 11.92
C GLU A 73 -3.25 -17.50 11.98
N ASP A 74 -2.68 -18.34 11.12
CA ASP A 74 -1.23 -18.58 11.03
C ASP A 74 -0.43 -17.33 10.64
N MET A 75 -1.00 -16.47 9.81
CA MET A 75 -0.37 -15.19 9.44
C MET A 75 -0.50 -14.16 10.56
N VAL A 76 -1.67 -14.09 11.20
CA VAL A 76 -1.92 -13.12 12.28
C VAL A 76 -1.06 -13.44 13.49
N ASP A 77 -0.96 -14.72 13.89
CA ASP A 77 -0.16 -15.16 15.03
C ASP A 77 1.32 -14.78 14.88
N GLU A 78 1.87 -14.92 13.67
CA GLU A 78 3.26 -14.61 13.38
C GLU A 78 3.57 -13.10 13.44
N ILE A 79 2.57 -12.29 13.07
CA ILE A 79 2.66 -10.83 13.20
C ILE A 79 2.50 -10.45 14.69
N LEU A 80 1.51 -11.02 15.38
CA LEU A 80 1.23 -10.75 16.79
C LEU A 80 2.36 -11.23 17.73
N ALA A 81 3.23 -12.13 17.28
CA ALA A 81 4.46 -12.48 17.99
C ALA A 81 5.44 -11.30 18.15
N ASN A 82 5.32 -10.27 17.31
CA ASN A 82 6.23 -9.12 17.26
C ASN A 82 5.56 -7.77 17.56
N VAL A 83 4.24 -7.68 17.42
CA VAL A 83 3.47 -6.44 17.61
C VAL A 83 2.16 -6.75 18.30
N ASP A 84 1.68 -5.86 19.18
CA ASP A 84 0.37 -6.03 19.79
C ASP A 84 -0.77 -5.77 18.77
N GLU A 85 -1.95 -6.30 19.08
CA GLU A 85 -3.14 -6.22 18.25
C GLU A 85 -3.58 -4.77 17.98
N ASP A 86 -3.50 -3.89 18.98
CA ASP A 86 -3.85 -2.47 18.85
C ASP A 86 -2.90 -1.75 17.86
N THR A 87 -1.61 -2.07 17.91
CA THR A 87 -0.61 -1.55 16.98
C THR A 87 -0.85 -2.08 15.56
N LEU A 88 -1.19 -3.36 15.42
CA LEU A 88 -1.53 -3.94 14.12
C LEU A 88 -2.81 -3.33 13.54
N ALA A 89 -3.85 -3.15 14.34
CA ALA A 89 -5.08 -2.47 13.96
C ALA A 89 -4.79 -1.03 13.49
N SER A 90 -3.97 -0.30 14.24
CA SER A 90 -3.54 1.07 13.89
C SER A 90 -2.76 1.11 12.57
N TRP A 91 -1.92 0.10 12.30
CA TRP A 91 -1.22 -0.03 11.03
C TRP A 91 -2.17 -0.31 9.87
N ILE A 92 -3.18 -1.17 10.06
CA ILE A 92 -4.22 -1.42 9.05
C ILE A 92 -5.00 -0.13 8.77
N GLU A 93 -5.40 0.62 9.80
CA GLU A 93 -6.04 1.93 9.62
C GLU A 93 -5.17 2.90 8.81
N TYR A 94 -3.86 2.93 9.08
CA TYR A 94 -2.91 3.72 8.30
C TYR A 94 -2.89 3.29 6.82
N VAL A 95 -2.81 1.99 6.53
CA VAL A 95 -2.86 1.46 5.16
C VAL A 95 -4.17 1.84 4.46
N LEU A 96 -5.30 1.76 5.17
CA LEU A 96 -6.61 2.17 4.63
C LEU A 96 -6.65 3.67 4.30
N MET A 97 -6.05 4.52 5.14
CA MET A 97 -5.93 5.95 4.86
C MET A 97 -5.09 6.22 3.61
N VAL A 98 -3.94 5.54 3.47
CA VAL A 98 -3.10 5.63 2.27
C VAL A 98 -3.88 5.18 1.04
N GLY A 99 -4.58 4.04 1.11
CA GLY A 99 -5.40 3.52 0.01
C GLY A 99 -6.50 4.49 -0.42
N ARG A 100 -7.18 5.14 0.54
CA ARG A 100 -8.18 6.17 0.26
C ARG A 100 -7.56 7.41 -0.39
N ALA A 101 -6.38 7.83 0.06
CA ALA A 101 -5.66 8.94 -0.57
C ALA A 101 -5.27 8.60 -2.01
N PHE A 102 -4.82 7.36 -2.25
CA PHE A 102 -4.48 6.85 -3.57
C PHE A 102 -5.68 6.82 -4.51
N GLU A 103 -6.82 6.27 -4.08
CA GLU A 103 -8.07 6.28 -4.83
C GLU A 103 -8.50 7.72 -5.17
N SER A 104 -8.37 8.66 -4.23
CA SER A 104 -8.69 10.05 -4.50
C SER A 104 -7.74 10.68 -5.52
N ALA A 105 -6.45 10.35 -5.49
CA ALA A 105 -5.46 10.86 -6.43
C ALA A 105 -5.76 10.37 -7.85
N LEU A 106 -6.07 9.07 -8.00
CA LEU A 106 -6.52 8.48 -9.27
C LEU A 106 -7.76 9.18 -9.81
N ARG A 107 -8.78 9.41 -8.97
CA ARG A 107 -10.03 10.08 -9.40
C ARG A 107 -9.84 11.53 -9.82
N LYS A 108 -8.81 12.21 -9.31
CA LYS A 108 -8.49 13.61 -9.63
C LYS A 108 -7.52 13.75 -10.80
N GLY A 109 -7.00 12.64 -11.32
CA GLY A 109 -5.98 12.63 -12.35
C GLY A 109 -4.59 13.07 -11.88
N GLU A 110 -4.32 13.05 -10.57
CA GLU A 110 -2.99 13.36 -10.02
C GLU A 110 -1.92 12.32 -10.43
N LEU A 111 -2.38 11.19 -10.95
CA LEU A 111 -1.59 10.05 -11.41
C LEU A 111 -1.94 9.69 -12.87
N ASP A 112 -2.46 10.63 -13.68
CA ASP A 112 -2.79 10.40 -15.09
C ASP A 112 -1.55 10.17 -15.98
N ASP A 113 -0.36 10.51 -15.48
CA ASP A 113 0.92 10.22 -16.13
C ASP A 113 1.38 8.76 -15.95
N LEU A 114 0.55 7.90 -15.32
CA LEU A 114 0.73 6.44 -15.22
C LEU A 114 0.34 5.69 -16.49
#